data_AF-A0A370TEA5-F1
#
_entry.id   AF-A0A370TEA5-F1
#
_cell.length_a   1.000
_cell.length_b   1.000
_cell.length_c   1.000
_cell.angle_alpha   90.00
_cell.angle_beta   90.00
_cell.angle_gamma   90.00
#
_symmetry.space_group_name_H-M   'P 1'
#
loop_
_entity.id
_entity.type
_entity.pdbx_description
1 polymer ?
#
loop_
_entity_poly.entity_id
_entity_poly.type
_entity_poly.pdbx_seq_one_letter_code
_entity_poly.pdbx_strand_id
1 'polypeptide(L)'
;MRLLSAAVAAFTSLSLTGHAYGYLIDPDSCKGDDYTLVKSMVEQAFTMVNIAMVEVNAQPMNKDATWLMKQLFNTEGSAAQAMVNQVFQAKPPNNKGQRTGILVFEKETTTANLDTLDQNEVVIFCDTTRLERRVNDLVHYYDKKVKQAVGKSNGCSTGAFMYTQQFVNKWDIIQVCPWFLEYAHSKKYATKADLSSLRAKMAVHGLDKLITDKFYTPIDLMSLWDKCMLHEMMHTKPGGSKQDVGGVSGYGWKNCKGLGQSGTGVNNADSWALFGSALYQFSLGSPIDENGDFSKTAIQTRSNSKRRLGSGPGRARDIIKLDTVKNFV
;
A
#
# COMPACT_ATOMS: atom_id res chain seq x y z
N MET A 1 1.63 -25.90 -66.73
CA MET A 1 2.49 -24.98 -65.94
C MET A 1 1.59 -24.10 -65.07
N ARG A 2 1.46 -24.39 -63.78
CA ARG A 2 0.80 -23.51 -62.80
C ARG A 2 1.78 -23.31 -61.65
N LEU A 3 2.36 -22.12 -61.57
CA LEU A 3 3.24 -21.70 -60.49
C LEU A 3 2.36 -21.27 -59.31
N LEU A 4 2.44 -22.02 -58.21
CA LEU A 4 1.92 -21.63 -56.90
C LEU A 4 2.99 -20.76 -56.22
N SER A 5 2.72 -19.46 -56.11
CA SER A 5 3.50 -18.55 -55.27
C SER A 5 2.98 -18.61 -53.84
N ALA A 6 3.76 -19.22 -52.95
CA ALA A 6 3.54 -19.18 -51.51
C ALA A 6 4.10 -17.86 -50.94
N ALA A 7 3.22 -16.93 -50.59
CA ALA A 7 3.58 -15.74 -49.83
C ALA A 7 3.50 -16.08 -48.33
N VAL A 8 4.65 -16.39 -47.72
CA VAL A 8 4.78 -16.48 -46.27
C VAL A 8 4.88 -15.06 -45.72
N ALA A 9 3.78 -14.55 -45.16
CA ALA A 9 3.77 -13.29 -44.43
C ALA A 9 4.47 -13.49 -43.08
N ALA A 10 5.73 -13.07 -43.00
CA ALA A 10 6.44 -12.96 -41.73
C ALA A 10 5.81 -11.84 -40.89
N PHE A 11 4.90 -12.21 -39.99
CA PHE A 11 4.44 -11.33 -38.92
C PHE A 11 5.58 -11.17 -37.91
N THR A 12 6.50 -10.25 -38.18
CA THR A 12 7.42 -9.72 -37.17
C THR A 12 6.56 -9.03 -36.12
N SER A 13 6.26 -9.75 -35.04
CA SER A 13 5.68 -9.21 -33.82
C SER A 13 6.73 -8.28 -33.24
N LEU A 14 6.67 -7.02 -33.65
CA LEU A 14 7.40 -5.93 -33.01
C LEU A 14 6.83 -5.85 -31.60
N SER A 15 7.42 -6.62 -30.68
CA SER A 15 7.19 -6.47 -29.26
C SER A 15 7.68 -5.07 -28.93
N LEU A 16 6.77 -4.10 -28.99
CA LEU A 16 6.92 -2.83 -28.31
C LEU A 16 7.18 -3.22 -26.86
N THR A 17 8.45 -3.29 -26.48
CA THR A 17 8.89 -3.49 -25.12
C THR A 17 8.53 -2.22 -24.38
N GLY A 18 7.23 -2.09 -24.09
CA GLY A 18 6.71 -1.05 -23.23
C GLY A 18 7.54 -1.13 -21.97
N HIS A 19 8.29 -0.06 -21.71
CA HIS A 19 9.05 0.04 -20.47
C HIS A 19 8.01 -0.10 -19.36
N ALA A 20 8.12 -1.20 -18.62
CA ALA A 20 7.25 -1.46 -17.51
C ALA A 20 7.75 -0.57 -16.37
N TYR A 21 6.96 0.45 -16.07
CA TYR A 21 7.16 1.34 -14.92
C TYR A 21 7.02 0.53 -13.65
N GLY A 22 7.74 0.93 -12.62
CA GLY A 22 7.84 0.13 -11.42
C GLY A 22 8.29 0.89 -10.19
N TYR A 23 8.60 0.10 -9.18
CA TYR A 23 9.34 0.54 -8.01
C TYR A 23 10.74 -0.08 -8.01
N LEU A 24 11.69 0.58 -7.37
CA LEU A 24 12.99 0.04 -7.06
C LEU A 24 13.15 0.04 -5.54
N ILE A 25 13.46 -1.09 -4.95
CA ILE A 25 13.98 -1.12 -3.57
C ILE A 25 15.49 -0.93 -3.69
N ASP A 26 16.03 0.18 -3.19
CA ASP A 26 17.44 0.50 -3.35
C ASP A 26 18.30 -0.55 -2.62
N PRO A 27 19.10 -1.36 -3.35
CA PRO A 27 19.82 -2.50 -2.77
C PRO A 27 20.99 -2.07 -1.88
N ASP A 28 21.43 -0.81 -1.98
CA ASP A 28 22.49 -0.24 -1.15
C ASP A 28 21.99 0.09 0.27
N SER A 29 20.75 0.56 0.41
CA SER A 29 20.14 0.92 1.69
C SER A 29 19.32 -0.22 2.30
N CYS A 30 18.70 -1.06 1.47
CA CYS A 30 17.90 -2.21 1.90
C CYS A 30 18.68 -3.51 1.70
N LYS A 31 19.31 -4.05 2.76
CA LYS A 31 20.13 -5.27 2.70
C LYS A 31 19.54 -6.40 3.51
N GLY A 32 19.75 -7.64 3.04
CA GLY A 32 19.36 -8.85 3.77
C GLY A 32 17.88 -8.85 4.14
N ASP A 33 17.60 -8.91 5.45
CA ASP A 33 16.24 -8.98 5.99
C ASP A 33 15.45 -7.69 5.73
N ASP A 34 16.08 -6.51 5.68
CA ASP A 34 15.40 -5.26 5.36
C ASP A 34 14.80 -5.27 3.95
N TYR A 35 15.56 -5.77 2.97
CA TYR A 35 15.06 -5.92 1.60
C TYR A 35 13.86 -6.84 1.55
N THR A 36 13.95 -8.01 2.19
CA THR A 36 12.88 -9.01 2.20
C THR A 36 11.62 -8.46 2.87
N LEU A 37 11.78 -7.78 4.00
CA LEU A 37 10.69 -7.14 4.72
C LEU A 37 10.02 -6.05 3.89
N VAL A 38 10.78 -5.11 3.34
CA VAL A 38 10.23 -4.01 2.54
C VAL A 38 9.56 -4.52 1.27
N LYS A 39 10.13 -5.55 0.63
CA LYS A 39 9.50 -6.22 -0.50
C LYS A 39 8.15 -6.83 -0.13
N SER A 40 8.07 -7.56 0.98
CA SER A 40 6.81 -8.09 1.50
C SER A 40 5.78 -6.99 1.76
N MET A 41 6.21 -5.83 2.28
CA MET A 41 5.31 -4.70 2.54
C MET A 41 4.72 -4.12 1.24
N VAL A 42 5.55 -4.01 0.20
CA VAL A 42 5.12 -3.56 -1.13
C VAL A 42 4.13 -4.55 -1.76
N GLU A 43 4.46 -5.84 -1.76
CA GLU A 43 3.60 -6.91 -2.30
C GLU A 43 2.26 -6.98 -1.57
N GLN A 44 2.26 -6.80 -0.24
CA GLN A 44 1.06 -6.80 0.56
C GLN A 44 0.22 -5.52 0.34
N ALA A 45 0.84 -4.37 0.10
CA ALA A 45 0.14 -3.14 -0.31
C ALA A 45 -0.58 -3.32 -1.66
N PHE A 46 0.07 -3.94 -2.66
CA PHE A 46 -0.61 -4.29 -3.92
C PHE A 46 -1.73 -5.30 -3.74
N THR A 47 -1.54 -6.28 -2.85
CA THR A 47 -2.59 -7.23 -2.50
C THR A 47 -3.83 -6.52 -1.95
N MET A 48 -3.64 -5.54 -1.04
CA MET A 48 -4.75 -4.71 -0.52
C MET A 48 -5.48 -3.96 -1.64
N VAL A 49 -4.72 -3.37 -2.57
CA VAL A 49 -5.26 -2.62 -3.72
C VAL A 49 -6.03 -3.53 -4.68
N ASN A 50 -5.47 -4.69 -5.01
CA ASN A 50 -6.09 -5.67 -5.89
C ASN A 50 -7.40 -6.22 -5.31
N ILE A 51 -7.44 -6.54 -4.01
CA ILE A 51 -8.67 -6.93 -3.34
C ILE A 51 -9.69 -5.79 -3.37
N ALA A 52 -9.26 -4.56 -3.05
CA ALA A 52 -10.16 -3.42 -3.09
C ALA A 52 -10.80 -3.20 -4.48
N MET A 53 -10.00 -3.34 -5.54
CA MET A 53 -10.47 -3.30 -6.92
C MET A 53 -11.48 -4.40 -7.23
N VAL A 54 -11.23 -5.64 -6.81
CA VAL A 54 -12.15 -6.77 -7.01
C VAL A 54 -13.49 -6.54 -6.31
N GLU A 55 -13.45 -6.16 -5.03
CA GLU A 55 -14.66 -6.01 -4.21
C GLU A 55 -15.54 -4.84 -4.66
N VAL A 56 -14.92 -3.74 -5.12
CA VAL A 56 -15.62 -2.56 -5.63
C VAL A 56 -16.23 -2.81 -7.01
N ASN A 57 -15.53 -3.53 -7.89
CA ASN A 57 -16.01 -3.80 -9.25
C ASN A 57 -16.95 -5.01 -9.35
N ALA A 58 -17.21 -5.72 -8.25
CA ALA A 58 -18.23 -6.76 -8.19
C ALA A 58 -19.61 -6.25 -8.63
N GLN A 59 -20.46 -7.14 -9.15
CA GLN A 59 -21.80 -6.83 -9.64
C GLN A 59 -22.84 -7.77 -9.01
N PRO A 60 -23.63 -7.32 -8.00
CA PRO A 60 -23.58 -6.00 -7.38
C PRO A 60 -22.28 -5.77 -6.59
N MET A 61 -21.94 -4.49 -6.32
CA MET A 61 -20.78 -4.13 -5.48
C MET A 61 -20.87 -4.86 -4.13
N ASN A 62 -19.73 -5.33 -3.61
CA ASN A 62 -19.69 -5.94 -2.29
C ASN A 62 -20.26 -4.97 -1.23
N LYS A 63 -21.09 -5.48 -0.32
CA LYS A 63 -21.74 -4.67 0.72
C LYS A 63 -20.75 -4.01 1.67
N ASP A 64 -19.64 -4.67 1.98
CA ASP A 64 -18.60 -4.18 2.88
C ASP A 64 -17.78 -3.09 2.17
N ALA A 65 -17.51 -3.26 0.87
CA ALA A 65 -16.94 -2.20 0.03
C ALA A 65 -17.87 -0.98 -0.08
N THR A 66 -19.16 -1.20 -0.30
CA THR A 66 -20.17 -0.13 -0.35
C THR A 66 -20.18 0.66 0.96
N TRP A 67 -20.21 -0.06 2.09
CA TRP A 67 -20.18 0.54 3.42
C TRP A 67 -18.90 1.36 3.63
N LEU A 68 -17.72 0.80 3.31
CA LEU A 68 -16.45 1.50 3.44
C LEU A 68 -16.36 2.75 2.56
N MET A 69 -16.82 2.68 1.30
CA MET A 69 -16.83 3.83 0.39
C MET A 69 -17.68 4.97 0.96
N LYS A 70 -18.82 4.64 1.57
CA LYS A 70 -19.65 5.61 2.27
C LYS A 70 -18.96 6.19 3.51
N GLN A 71 -18.29 5.36 4.31
CA GLN A 71 -17.61 5.82 5.53
C GLN A 71 -16.41 6.73 5.24
N LEU A 72 -15.57 6.38 4.27
CA LEU A 72 -14.28 7.04 4.05
C LEU A 72 -14.30 8.12 2.97
N PHE A 73 -15.28 8.06 2.05
CA PHE A 73 -15.33 8.94 0.88
C PHE A 73 -16.72 9.51 0.59
N ASN A 74 -17.74 9.17 1.39
CA ASN A 74 -19.13 9.61 1.22
C ASN A 74 -19.65 9.41 -0.21
N THR A 75 -19.35 8.25 -0.79
CA THR A 75 -19.76 7.88 -2.16
C THR A 75 -20.17 6.41 -2.21
N GLU A 76 -20.98 6.03 -3.20
CA GLU A 76 -21.49 4.67 -3.39
C GLU A 76 -21.78 4.38 -4.86
N GLY A 77 -22.11 3.12 -5.18
CA GLY A 77 -22.53 2.70 -6.52
C GLY A 77 -21.49 2.95 -7.61
N SER A 78 -21.93 3.41 -8.79
CA SER A 78 -21.05 3.64 -9.94
C SER A 78 -20.04 4.77 -9.73
N ALA A 79 -20.40 5.79 -8.94
CA ALA A 79 -19.48 6.87 -8.58
C ALA A 79 -18.31 6.35 -7.74
N ALA A 80 -18.59 5.46 -6.79
CA ALA A 80 -17.57 4.77 -6.01
C ALA A 80 -16.65 3.91 -6.89
N GLN A 81 -17.21 3.15 -7.84
CA GLN A 81 -16.43 2.34 -8.79
C GLN A 81 -15.49 3.20 -9.64
N ALA A 82 -16.00 4.29 -10.21
CA ALA A 82 -15.21 5.21 -11.01
C ALA A 82 -14.07 5.84 -10.19
N MET A 83 -14.32 6.20 -8.93
CA MET A 83 -13.32 6.78 -8.05
C MET A 83 -12.20 5.79 -7.71
N VAL A 84 -12.53 4.55 -7.37
CA VAL A 84 -11.55 3.51 -7.06
C VAL A 84 -10.73 3.15 -8.29
N ASN A 85 -11.39 2.95 -9.44
CA ASN A 85 -10.70 2.72 -10.72
C ASN A 85 -9.83 3.92 -11.11
N GLN A 86 -10.22 5.15 -10.74
CA GLN A 86 -9.40 6.31 -11.00
C GLN A 86 -8.07 6.30 -10.24
N VAL A 87 -8.06 5.77 -9.02
CA VAL A 87 -6.94 5.82 -8.07
C VAL A 87 -6.07 4.57 -8.13
N PHE A 88 -6.67 3.39 -8.29
CA PHE A 88 -5.94 2.12 -8.22
C PHE A 88 -5.59 1.54 -9.59
N GLN A 89 -6.48 1.63 -10.57
CA GLN A 89 -6.26 1.03 -11.88
C GLN A 89 -5.08 1.68 -12.59
N ALA A 90 -4.17 0.86 -13.13
CA ALA A 90 -3.08 1.35 -13.95
C ALA A 90 -3.62 2.03 -15.22
N LYS A 91 -3.22 3.27 -15.47
CA LYS A 91 -3.63 4.03 -16.66
C LYS A 91 -2.49 4.23 -17.64
N PRO A 92 -2.81 4.39 -18.95
CA PRO A 92 -1.83 4.83 -19.93
C PRO A 92 -1.30 6.23 -19.57
N PRO A 93 -0.13 6.63 -20.12
CA PRO A 93 0.38 7.98 -19.93
C PRO A 93 -0.63 9.00 -20.47
N ASN A 94 -0.79 10.12 -19.75
CA ASN A 94 -1.49 11.28 -20.27
C ASN A 94 -0.63 12.03 -21.31
N ASN A 95 -1.15 13.14 -21.84
CA ASN A 95 -0.44 14.01 -22.78
C ASN A 95 0.88 14.61 -22.26
N LYS A 96 1.13 14.55 -20.95
CA LYS A 96 2.40 14.94 -20.32
C LYS A 96 3.33 13.76 -20.04
N GLY A 97 2.99 12.56 -20.52
CA GLY A 97 3.70 11.32 -20.23
C GLY A 97 3.55 10.84 -18.79
N GLN A 98 2.65 11.45 -17.99
CA GLN A 98 2.43 11.05 -16.60
C GLN A 98 1.46 9.88 -16.54
N ARG A 99 1.79 8.89 -15.74
CA ARG A 99 0.92 7.75 -15.45
C ARG A 99 0.30 7.91 -14.08
N THR A 100 -0.90 7.36 -13.91
CA THR A 100 -1.65 7.40 -12.66
C THR A 100 -2.26 6.04 -12.41
N GLY A 101 -2.53 5.73 -11.15
CA GLY A 101 -2.94 4.41 -10.71
C GLY A 101 -1.87 3.74 -9.88
N ILE A 102 -2.23 3.26 -8.70
CA ILE A 102 -1.30 2.51 -7.83
C ILE A 102 -0.72 1.27 -8.53
N LEU A 103 -1.52 0.58 -9.34
CA LEU A 103 -1.07 -0.60 -10.07
C LEU A 103 -0.11 -0.29 -11.24
N VAL A 104 0.19 0.99 -11.53
CA VAL A 104 1.22 1.35 -12.53
C VAL A 104 2.60 0.85 -12.12
N PHE A 105 2.88 0.79 -10.82
CA PHE A 105 4.18 0.41 -10.30
C PHE A 105 4.18 -1.01 -9.69
N GLU A 106 3.29 -1.92 -10.09
CA GLU A 106 3.24 -3.30 -9.53
C GLU A 106 4.55 -4.09 -9.77
N LYS A 107 5.32 -3.70 -10.78
CA LYS A 107 6.56 -4.39 -11.15
C LYS A 107 7.76 -3.82 -10.39
N GLU A 108 8.56 -4.70 -9.79
CA GLU A 108 9.89 -4.32 -9.31
C GLU A 108 10.85 -4.13 -10.48
N THR A 109 11.60 -3.02 -10.47
CA THR A 109 12.68 -2.74 -11.41
C THR A 109 14.01 -3.17 -10.79
N THR A 110 14.93 -3.65 -11.63
CA THR A 110 16.24 -4.15 -11.18
C THR A 110 17.39 -3.32 -11.73
N THR A 111 17.13 -2.07 -12.13
CA THR A 111 18.20 -1.19 -12.67
C THR A 111 19.11 -0.74 -11.54
N ALA A 112 20.42 -0.82 -11.77
CA ALA A 112 21.41 -0.26 -10.85
C ALA A 112 21.61 1.25 -11.07
N ASN A 113 21.12 1.80 -12.20
CA ASN A 113 21.33 3.20 -12.56
C ASN A 113 20.07 4.04 -12.33
N LEU A 114 20.03 4.74 -11.20
CA LEU A 114 18.93 5.65 -10.84
C LEU A 114 18.73 6.81 -11.82
N ASP A 115 19.76 7.18 -12.61
CA ASP A 115 19.64 8.23 -13.63
C ASP A 115 18.86 7.74 -14.87
N THR A 116 18.56 6.43 -14.98
CA THR A 116 17.75 5.84 -16.07
C THR A 116 16.28 5.65 -15.71
N LEU A 117 15.91 5.88 -14.46
CA LEU A 117 14.54 5.71 -13.99
C LEU A 117 13.63 6.80 -14.57
N ASP A 118 12.41 6.41 -14.93
CA ASP A 118 11.38 7.33 -15.40
C ASP A 118 10.82 8.19 -14.25
N GLN A 119 10.37 9.41 -14.57
CA GLN A 119 9.81 10.33 -13.57
C GLN A 119 8.55 9.84 -12.83
N ASN A 120 7.90 8.78 -13.35
CA ASN A 120 6.76 8.12 -12.73
C ASN A 120 7.15 6.88 -11.90
N GLU A 121 8.43 6.53 -11.83
CA GLU A 121 8.91 5.43 -10.98
C GLU A 121 9.12 5.90 -9.55
N VAL A 122 9.26 4.93 -8.65
CA VAL A 122 9.42 5.15 -7.21
C VAL A 122 10.66 4.41 -6.73
N VAL A 123 11.50 5.06 -5.92
CA VAL A 123 12.62 4.39 -5.25
C VAL A 123 12.38 4.37 -3.75
N ILE A 124 12.49 3.18 -3.17
CA ILE A 124 12.26 2.92 -1.75
C ILE A 124 13.62 2.75 -1.07
N PHE A 125 13.90 3.57 -0.05
CA PHE A 125 15.13 3.52 0.74
C PHE A 125 14.85 3.04 2.16
N CYS A 126 15.74 2.20 2.71
CA CYS A 126 15.64 1.66 4.08
C CYS A 126 16.50 2.42 5.11
N ASP A 127 17.39 3.29 4.65
CA ASP A 127 18.23 4.10 5.53
C ASP A 127 18.31 5.56 5.08
N THR A 128 18.98 6.38 5.88
CA THR A 128 19.18 7.82 5.61
C THR A 128 20.59 8.15 5.11
N THR A 129 21.41 7.15 4.74
CA THR A 129 22.82 7.34 4.40
C THR A 129 23.04 8.13 3.10
N ARG A 130 22.02 8.19 2.23
CA ARG A 130 22.03 9.06 1.04
C ARG A 130 21.96 10.55 1.40
N LEU A 131 21.49 10.90 2.60
CA LEU A 131 21.30 12.28 3.02
C LEU A 131 22.59 12.81 3.66
N GLU A 132 23.03 13.96 3.17
CA GLU A 132 24.19 14.69 3.65
C GLU A 132 23.75 16.03 4.25
N ARG A 133 24.04 16.27 5.53
CA ARG A 133 23.74 17.56 6.15
C ARG A 133 24.74 18.61 5.69
N ARG A 134 24.27 19.68 5.03
CA ARG A 134 25.09 20.82 4.61
C ARG A 134 24.77 22.03 5.49
N VAL A 135 25.82 22.68 6.00
CA VAL A 135 25.74 23.70 7.07
C VAL A 135 25.85 25.13 6.52
N ASN A 136 25.85 25.32 5.19
CA ASN A 136 25.74 26.67 4.61
C ASN A 136 24.44 27.35 5.11
N ASP A 137 24.34 28.68 5.02
CA ASP A 137 23.42 29.62 5.72
C ASP A 137 21.92 29.24 5.89
N LEU A 138 21.47 28.14 5.30
CA LEU A 138 20.24 27.45 5.60
C LEU A 138 20.57 25.96 5.79
N VAL A 139 20.58 25.47 7.04
CA VAL A 139 20.86 24.05 7.34
C VAL A 139 19.89 23.18 6.56
N HIS A 140 20.39 22.54 5.50
CA HIS A 140 19.62 21.71 4.60
C HIS A 140 20.29 20.34 4.44
N TYR A 141 19.47 19.31 4.32
CA TYR A 141 19.92 18.00 3.83
C TYR A 141 20.01 18.04 2.32
N TYR A 142 21.09 17.48 1.79
CA TYR A 142 21.31 17.21 0.38
C TYR A 142 21.21 15.71 0.15
N ASP A 143 20.33 15.29 -0.76
CA ASP A 143 20.21 13.90 -1.17
C ASP A 143 21.24 13.60 -2.26
N LYS A 144 22.23 12.76 -1.94
CA LYS A 144 23.31 12.39 -2.85
C LYS A 144 22.83 11.55 -4.04
N LYS A 145 21.72 10.82 -3.91
CA LYS A 145 21.19 9.94 -4.96
C LYS A 145 20.35 10.75 -5.96
N VAL A 146 19.52 11.68 -5.48
CA VAL A 146 18.75 12.59 -6.37
C VAL A 146 19.54 13.84 -6.78
N LYS A 147 20.68 14.10 -6.12
CA LYS A 147 21.60 15.23 -6.36
C LYS A 147 20.95 16.60 -6.12
N GLN A 148 20.14 16.73 -5.07
CA GLN A 148 19.45 17.99 -4.74
C GLN A 148 19.18 18.20 -3.26
N ALA A 149 18.87 19.44 -2.86
CA ALA A 149 18.42 19.75 -1.50
C ALA A 149 17.01 19.20 -1.25
N VAL A 150 16.77 18.65 -0.05
CA VAL A 150 15.52 17.96 0.31
C VAL A 150 14.80 18.51 1.53
N GLY A 151 15.35 19.48 2.24
CA GLY A 151 14.67 20.14 3.36
C GLY A 151 15.58 20.36 4.58
N LYS A 152 15.00 20.80 5.70
CA LYS A 152 15.74 21.07 6.96
C LYS A 152 15.85 19.84 7.88
N SER A 153 15.03 18.82 7.67
CA SER A 153 15.06 17.55 8.39
C SER A 153 15.33 16.39 7.43
N ASN A 154 15.72 15.24 7.97
CA ASN A 154 15.86 13.99 7.23
C ASN A 154 14.54 13.19 7.18
N GLY A 155 13.41 13.81 7.54
CA GLY A 155 12.07 13.20 7.68
C GLY A 155 11.92 12.18 8.82
N CYS A 156 12.94 11.38 9.10
CA CYS A 156 12.86 10.31 10.10
C CYS A 156 13.14 10.75 11.55
N SER A 157 13.71 11.93 11.76
CA SER A 157 13.99 12.46 13.10
C SER A 157 12.74 12.92 13.87
N THR A 158 11.56 12.95 13.23
CA THR A 158 10.31 13.46 13.82
C THR A 158 9.36 12.34 14.28
N GLY A 159 9.86 11.09 14.38
CA GLY A 159 9.02 9.95 14.76
C GLY A 159 8.07 9.46 13.65
N ALA A 160 8.31 9.87 12.40
CA ALA A 160 7.60 9.33 11.25
C ALA A 160 7.97 7.86 11.03
N PHE A 161 7.00 7.03 10.63
CA PHE A 161 7.22 5.65 10.24
C PHE A 161 7.93 5.57 8.88
N MET A 162 7.43 6.37 7.95
CA MET A 162 7.92 6.54 6.60
C MET A 162 7.63 7.97 6.16
N TYR A 163 8.16 8.36 5.00
CA TYR A 163 7.68 9.54 4.30
C TYR A 163 7.91 9.42 2.79
N THR A 164 7.13 10.18 2.04
CA THR A 164 7.26 10.29 0.58
C THR A 164 7.75 11.67 0.19
N GLN A 165 8.64 11.71 -0.79
CA GLN A 165 9.09 12.96 -1.39
C GLN A 165 8.95 12.93 -2.89
N GLN A 166 8.23 13.92 -3.42
CA GLN A 166 8.05 14.09 -4.85
C GLN A 166 9.09 15.02 -5.44
N PHE A 167 9.56 14.67 -6.62
CA PHE A 167 10.53 15.47 -7.36
C PHE A 167 9.99 15.86 -8.73
N VAL A 168 10.20 17.12 -9.11
CA VAL A 168 9.83 17.60 -10.44
C VAL A 168 10.77 16.96 -11.46
N ASN A 169 10.22 16.30 -12.49
CA ASN A 169 10.94 15.63 -13.57
C ASN A 169 11.93 14.53 -13.13
N LYS A 170 11.72 13.94 -11.96
CA LYS A 170 12.44 12.76 -11.46
C LYS A 170 11.47 11.80 -10.80
N TRP A 171 11.89 10.56 -10.60
CA TRP A 171 11.16 9.56 -9.80
C TRP A 171 10.92 10.06 -8.37
N ASP A 172 9.93 9.48 -7.70
CA ASP A 172 9.59 9.80 -6.31
C ASP A 172 10.36 8.92 -5.32
N ILE A 173 10.57 9.42 -4.11
CA ILE A 173 11.16 8.65 -3.00
C ILE A 173 10.08 8.21 -2.03
N ILE A 174 10.16 6.96 -1.59
CA ILE A 174 9.63 6.53 -0.30
C ILE A 174 10.83 6.23 0.63
N GLN A 175 10.89 6.87 1.78
CA GLN A 175 11.83 6.54 2.84
C GLN A 175 11.12 5.72 3.91
N VAL A 176 11.62 4.51 4.18
CA VAL A 176 11.29 3.81 5.41
C VAL A 176 12.24 4.25 6.50
N CYS A 177 11.73 4.66 7.66
CA CYS A 177 12.60 5.17 8.72
C CYS A 177 13.31 4.02 9.46
N PRO A 178 14.63 4.12 9.72
CA PRO A 178 15.40 3.01 10.30
C PRO A 178 14.82 2.45 11.59
N TRP A 179 14.34 3.32 12.48
CA TRP A 179 13.73 2.89 13.74
C TRP A 179 12.44 2.08 13.51
N PHE A 180 11.69 2.38 12.45
CA PHE A 180 10.45 1.69 12.09
C PHE A 180 10.75 0.29 11.53
N LEU A 181 11.84 0.16 10.74
CA LEU A 181 12.34 -1.14 10.28
C LEU A 181 12.85 -2.01 11.44
N GLU A 182 13.70 -1.45 12.30
CA GLU A 182 14.18 -2.16 13.50
C GLU A 182 12.99 -2.65 14.34
N TYR A 183 12.00 -1.77 14.51
CA TYR A 183 10.79 -2.10 15.21
C TYR A 183 10.00 -3.23 14.53
N ALA A 184 9.84 -3.19 13.20
CA ALA A 184 9.15 -4.22 12.42
C ALA A 184 9.84 -5.59 12.55
N HIS A 185 11.17 -5.64 12.43
CA HIS A 185 11.98 -6.85 12.64
C HIS A 185 11.83 -7.43 14.05
N SER A 186 11.71 -6.56 15.05
CA SER A 186 11.58 -6.99 16.45
C SER A 186 10.25 -7.71 16.75
N LYS A 187 9.35 -7.84 15.77
CA LYS A 187 7.97 -8.28 15.97
C LYS A 187 7.58 -9.42 15.05
N LYS A 188 7.21 -10.53 15.67
CA LYS A 188 6.51 -11.64 15.01
C LYS A 188 5.01 -11.40 15.15
N TYR A 189 4.42 -10.56 14.30
CA TYR A 189 2.96 -10.34 14.34
C TYR A 189 2.25 -11.55 13.75
N ALA A 190 1.76 -12.44 14.61
CA ALA A 190 0.94 -13.57 14.17
C ALA A 190 -0.51 -13.44 14.64
N THR A 191 -0.79 -12.65 15.69
CA THR A 191 -2.08 -12.70 16.39
C THR A 191 -2.58 -11.34 16.91
N LYS A 192 -3.88 -11.26 17.18
CA LYS A 192 -4.52 -10.09 17.84
C LYS A 192 -3.94 -9.79 19.22
N ALA A 193 -3.34 -10.77 19.90
CA ALA A 193 -2.69 -10.56 21.20
C ALA A 193 -1.45 -9.65 21.08
N ASP A 194 -0.80 -9.67 19.92
CA ASP A 194 0.43 -8.91 19.66
C ASP A 194 0.18 -7.40 19.53
N LEU A 195 -1.07 -6.98 19.27
CA LEU A 195 -1.50 -5.58 19.17
C LEU A 195 -1.29 -4.80 20.48
N SER A 196 -1.42 -5.45 21.64
CA SER A 196 -1.21 -4.82 22.95
C SER A 196 0.25 -4.38 23.15
N SER A 197 1.19 -5.15 22.60
CA SER A 197 2.63 -4.88 22.65
C SER A 197 3.07 -3.77 21.70
N LEU A 198 2.25 -3.46 20.69
CA LEU A 198 2.50 -2.42 19.69
C LEU A 198 2.20 -1.04 20.29
N ARG A 199 1.06 -0.89 20.97
CA ARG A 199 0.69 0.37 21.66
C ARG A 199 1.73 0.80 22.69
N ALA A 200 2.22 -0.15 23.49
CA ALA A 200 3.18 0.14 24.56
C ALA A 200 4.54 0.67 24.03
N LYS A 201 4.98 0.26 22.83
CA LYS A 201 6.25 0.71 22.25
C LYS A 201 6.10 1.98 21.41
N MET A 202 4.95 2.18 20.76
CA MET A 202 4.63 3.49 20.15
C MET A 202 4.74 4.61 21.20
N ALA A 203 4.28 4.34 22.43
CA ALA A 203 4.48 5.24 23.57
C ALA A 203 5.94 5.55 23.91
N VAL A 204 6.85 4.58 23.76
CA VAL A 204 8.28 4.77 24.04
C VAL A 204 8.95 5.66 22.99
N HIS A 205 8.49 5.64 21.74
CA HIS A 205 8.99 6.50 20.66
C HIS A 205 8.26 7.85 20.55
N GLY A 206 7.55 8.27 21.60
CA GLY A 206 6.92 9.59 21.69
C GLY A 206 5.48 9.67 21.18
N LEU A 207 4.90 8.57 20.69
CA LEU A 207 3.46 8.45 20.44
C LEU A 207 2.76 8.02 21.74
N ASP A 208 2.59 8.97 22.67
CA ASP A 208 2.01 8.79 24.02
C ASP A 208 0.98 7.64 24.08
N LYS A 209 1.11 6.76 25.07
CA LYS A 209 0.19 5.64 25.31
C LYS A 209 -1.28 6.09 25.37
N LEU A 210 -1.54 7.26 25.96
CA LEU A 210 -2.88 7.87 26.00
C LEU A 210 -3.34 8.33 24.62
N ILE A 211 -2.42 8.82 23.78
CA ILE A 211 -2.71 9.20 22.39
C ILE A 211 -3.01 7.95 21.57
N THR A 212 -2.21 6.90 21.70
CA THR A 212 -2.42 5.66 20.97
C THR A 212 -3.70 4.92 21.37
N ASP A 213 -4.06 4.88 22.65
CA ASP A 213 -5.31 4.27 23.11
C ASP A 213 -6.55 5.09 22.77
N LYS A 214 -6.45 6.42 22.66
CA LYS A 214 -7.61 7.30 22.37
C LYS A 214 -7.85 7.50 20.87
N PHE A 215 -6.77 7.65 20.11
CA PHE A 215 -6.83 8.03 18.69
C PHE A 215 -6.73 6.84 17.73
N TYR A 216 -6.04 5.75 18.08
CA TYR A 216 -5.93 4.57 17.22
C TYR A 216 -6.87 3.44 17.65
N THR A 217 -7.60 2.93 16.68
CA THR A 217 -8.49 1.77 16.75
C THR A 217 -7.74 0.50 16.34
N PRO A 218 -8.28 -0.71 16.58
CA PRO A 218 -7.59 -1.95 16.16
C PRO A 218 -7.26 -2.03 14.67
N ILE A 219 -8.12 -1.54 13.77
CA ILE A 219 -7.79 -1.48 12.33
C ILE A 219 -6.62 -0.53 12.03
N ASP A 220 -6.39 0.47 12.89
CA ASP A 220 -5.25 1.37 12.74
C ASP A 220 -3.90 0.68 12.98
N LEU A 221 -3.92 -0.40 13.76
CA LEU A 221 -2.72 -1.14 14.18
C LEU A 221 -2.54 -2.47 13.42
N MET A 222 -3.59 -2.97 12.78
CA MET A 222 -3.53 -4.18 11.98
C MET A 222 -2.85 -3.91 10.63
N SER A 223 -1.96 -4.82 10.22
CA SER A 223 -1.17 -4.67 8.99
C SER A 223 -0.49 -3.29 8.90
N LEU A 224 0.04 -2.80 10.03
CA LEU A 224 0.59 -1.45 10.15
C LEU A 224 1.65 -1.18 9.08
N TRP A 225 2.60 -2.10 8.89
CA TRP A 225 3.71 -2.00 7.94
C TRP A 225 3.21 -1.79 6.50
N ASP A 226 2.38 -2.71 6.05
CA ASP A 226 1.89 -2.77 4.67
C ASP A 226 0.95 -1.60 4.38
N LYS A 227 0.15 -1.20 5.38
CA LYS A 227 -0.72 -0.04 5.28
C LYS A 227 0.07 1.26 5.23
N CYS A 228 1.12 1.41 6.02
CA CYS A 228 2.01 2.57 5.90
C CYS A 228 2.68 2.62 4.52
N MET A 229 3.11 1.47 4.00
CA MET A 229 3.63 1.40 2.62
C MET A 229 2.58 1.86 1.61
N LEU A 230 1.34 1.38 1.71
CA LEU A 230 0.24 1.83 0.84
C LEU A 230 -0.04 3.33 1.01
N HIS A 231 -0.03 3.86 2.23
CA HIS A 231 -0.19 5.29 2.52
C HIS A 231 0.88 6.12 1.79
N GLU A 232 2.15 5.74 1.90
CA GLU A 232 3.23 6.43 1.21
C GLU A 232 3.11 6.34 -0.31
N MET A 233 2.72 5.18 -0.83
CA MET A 233 2.43 5.00 -2.26
C MET A 233 1.35 5.98 -2.76
N MET A 234 0.36 6.35 -1.94
CA MET A 234 -0.67 7.33 -2.30
C MET A 234 -0.11 8.77 -2.42
N HIS A 235 0.97 9.09 -1.72
CA HIS A 235 1.64 10.38 -1.85
C HIS A 235 2.45 10.50 -3.15
N THR A 236 2.80 9.40 -3.82
CA THR A 236 3.56 9.42 -5.08
C THR A 236 2.75 10.00 -6.24
N LYS A 237 3.40 10.44 -7.32
CA LYS A 237 2.73 10.96 -8.52
C LYS A 237 1.79 9.91 -9.11
N PRO A 238 2.17 8.63 -9.27
CA PRO A 238 1.25 7.59 -9.72
C PRO A 238 0.07 7.38 -8.75
N GLY A 239 0.29 7.51 -7.44
CA GLY A 239 -0.77 7.49 -6.41
C GLY A 239 -1.70 8.71 -6.44
N GLY A 240 -1.41 9.69 -7.29
CA GLY A 240 -2.21 10.91 -7.47
C GLY A 240 -1.88 12.01 -6.47
N SER A 241 -0.68 11.98 -5.87
CA SER A 241 -0.16 13.02 -4.98
C SER A 241 -1.14 13.38 -3.86
N LYS A 242 -1.68 12.36 -3.19
CA LYS A 242 -2.57 12.56 -2.04
C LYS A 242 -1.82 13.29 -0.92
N GLN A 243 -2.59 13.87 -0.01
CA GLN A 243 -2.07 14.70 1.08
C GLN A 243 -2.38 14.03 2.42
N ASP A 244 -1.69 14.47 3.46
CA ASP A 244 -2.08 14.23 4.85
C ASP A 244 -3.05 15.32 5.29
N VAL A 245 -4.31 15.14 4.93
CA VAL A 245 -5.33 16.18 5.14
C VAL A 245 -5.56 16.38 6.63
N GLY A 246 -5.17 17.55 7.15
CA GLY A 246 -5.25 17.85 8.58
C GLY A 246 -4.03 17.43 9.40
N GLY A 247 -2.93 17.03 8.74
CA GLY A 247 -1.71 16.58 9.41
C GLY A 247 -1.99 15.41 10.34
N VAL A 248 -1.53 15.48 11.60
CA VAL A 248 -1.74 14.42 12.61
C VAL A 248 -3.23 14.08 12.81
N SER A 249 -4.13 15.07 12.67
CA SER A 249 -5.58 14.88 12.81
C SER A 249 -6.23 14.24 11.59
N GLY A 250 -5.46 13.93 10.54
CA GLY A 250 -5.91 13.21 9.34
C GLY A 250 -5.70 11.71 9.40
N TYR A 251 -4.94 11.22 10.39
CA TYR A 251 -4.57 9.81 10.51
C TYR A 251 -5.53 9.02 11.40
N GLY A 252 -5.74 7.76 11.04
CA GLY A 252 -6.51 6.78 11.78
C GLY A 252 -8.00 6.78 11.42
N TRP A 253 -8.65 5.65 11.72
CA TRP A 253 -10.01 5.32 11.33
C TRP A 253 -11.04 6.41 11.65
N LYS A 254 -11.04 6.90 12.90
CA LYS A 254 -12.01 7.90 13.35
C LYS A 254 -11.88 9.22 12.57
N ASN A 255 -10.64 9.65 12.34
CA ASN A 255 -10.34 10.89 11.63
C ASN A 255 -10.64 10.76 10.14
N CYS A 256 -10.22 9.65 9.50
CA CYS A 256 -10.51 9.37 8.10
C CYS A 256 -12.02 9.30 7.81
N LYS A 257 -12.82 8.77 8.74
CA LYS A 257 -14.29 8.85 8.66
C LYS A 257 -14.80 10.29 8.74
N GLY A 258 -14.27 11.10 9.64
CA GLY A 258 -14.59 12.53 9.72
C GLY A 258 -14.27 13.27 8.42
N LEU A 259 -13.13 12.96 7.79
CA LEU A 259 -12.76 13.50 6.47
C LEU A 259 -13.67 12.99 5.35
N GLY A 260 -14.14 11.73 5.43
CA GLY A 260 -15.14 11.20 4.52
C GLY A 260 -16.44 12.01 4.57
N GLN A 261 -16.93 12.30 5.78
CA GLN A 261 -18.14 13.10 6.00
C GLN A 261 -18.00 14.55 5.50
N SER A 262 -16.81 15.15 5.62
CA SER A 262 -16.54 16.50 5.11
C SER A 262 -16.23 16.56 3.61
N GLY A 263 -16.12 15.40 2.94
CA GLY A 263 -15.80 15.28 1.52
C GLY A 263 -14.33 15.44 1.17
N THR A 264 -13.43 15.56 2.16
CA THR A 264 -11.98 15.68 1.91
C THR A 264 -11.23 14.35 1.98
N GLY A 265 -11.89 13.27 2.41
CA GLY A 265 -11.29 11.93 2.52
C GLY A 265 -10.68 11.41 1.21
N VAL A 266 -11.21 11.81 0.05
CA VAL A 266 -10.69 11.41 -1.28
C VAL A 266 -9.29 11.94 -1.58
N ASN A 267 -8.87 13.00 -0.87
CA ASN A 267 -7.57 13.63 -1.00
C ASN A 267 -6.59 13.15 0.09
N ASN A 268 -7.05 12.37 1.06
CA ASN A 268 -6.26 11.91 2.19
C ASN A 268 -5.59 10.56 1.89
N ALA A 269 -4.26 10.46 2.02
CA ALA A 269 -3.52 9.23 1.77
C ALA A 269 -3.97 8.09 2.72
N ASP A 270 -4.14 8.40 4.01
CA ASP A 270 -4.51 7.41 5.02
C ASP A 270 -5.93 6.84 4.82
N SER A 271 -6.87 7.63 4.29
CA SER A 271 -8.21 7.15 3.95
C SER A 271 -8.17 6.02 2.90
N TRP A 272 -7.30 6.14 1.89
CA TRP A 272 -7.12 5.11 0.86
C TRP A 272 -6.37 3.88 1.40
N ALA A 273 -5.37 4.09 2.24
CA ALA A 273 -4.65 3.00 2.88
C ALA A 273 -5.55 2.17 3.82
N LEU A 274 -6.39 2.85 4.62
CA LEU A 274 -7.40 2.20 5.45
C LEU A 274 -8.47 1.50 4.62
N PHE A 275 -8.89 2.07 3.49
CA PHE A 275 -9.84 1.44 2.59
C PHE A 275 -9.32 0.08 2.07
N GLY A 276 -8.10 0.06 1.54
CA GLY A 276 -7.45 -1.17 1.07
C GLY A 276 -7.22 -2.20 2.18
N SER A 277 -6.69 -1.74 3.32
CA SER A 277 -6.43 -2.61 4.48
C SER A 277 -7.72 -3.20 5.05
N ALA A 278 -8.79 -2.43 5.17
CA ALA A 278 -10.07 -2.92 5.68
C ALA A 278 -10.70 -3.99 4.76
N LEU A 279 -10.68 -3.79 3.44
CA LEU A 279 -11.16 -4.79 2.48
C LEU A 279 -10.30 -6.07 2.50
N TYR A 280 -8.99 -5.94 2.66
CA TYR A 280 -8.12 -7.08 2.89
C TYR A 280 -8.55 -7.85 4.15
N GLN A 281 -8.78 -7.18 5.28
CA GLN A 281 -9.25 -7.84 6.50
C GLN A 281 -10.64 -8.49 6.35
N PHE A 282 -11.56 -7.87 5.61
CA PHE A 282 -12.86 -8.47 5.28
C PHE A 282 -12.67 -9.78 4.48
N SER A 283 -11.75 -9.81 3.51
CA SER A 283 -11.44 -11.02 2.73
C SER A 283 -10.87 -12.16 3.59
N LEU A 284 -10.21 -11.83 4.70
CA LEU A 284 -9.69 -12.78 5.69
C LEU A 284 -10.76 -13.22 6.71
N GLY A 285 -12.01 -12.76 6.59
CA GLY A 285 -13.07 -13.06 7.56
C GLY A 285 -12.87 -12.35 8.91
N SER A 286 -12.25 -11.17 8.90
CA SER A 286 -12.06 -10.31 10.08
C SER A 286 -12.80 -8.98 9.88
N PRO A 287 -14.14 -8.95 10.03
CA PRO A 287 -14.90 -7.76 9.71
C PRO A 287 -14.67 -6.65 10.72
N ILE A 288 -14.60 -5.41 10.22
CA ILE A 288 -14.39 -4.20 11.02
C ILE A 288 -15.73 -3.48 11.18
N ASP A 289 -16.03 -3.02 12.40
CA ASP A 289 -17.25 -2.27 12.69
C ASP A 289 -17.07 -0.74 12.56
N GLU A 290 -18.11 0.00 12.91
CA GLU A 290 -18.13 1.46 12.86
C GLU A 290 -17.09 2.14 13.75
N ASN A 291 -16.63 1.47 14.80
CA ASN A 291 -15.63 1.97 15.74
C ASN A 291 -14.20 1.61 15.33
N GLY A 292 -14.03 0.86 14.25
CA GLY A 292 -12.72 0.37 13.82
C GLY A 292 -12.28 -0.89 14.58
N ASP A 293 -13.19 -1.51 15.31
CA ASP A 293 -12.95 -2.74 16.05
C ASP A 293 -13.24 -3.96 15.17
N PHE A 294 -12.46 -5.02 15.36
CA PHE A 294 -12.75 -6.30 14.72
C PHE A 294 -13.93 -6.96 15.41
N SER A 295 -15.03 -7.13 14.70
CA SER A 295 -16.14 -7.95 15.17
C SER A 295 -15.64 -9.36 15.49
N LYS A 296 -16.19 -9.96 16.57
CA LYS A 296 -15.95 -11.37 16.87
C LYS A 296 -16.53 -12.15 15.71
N THR A 297 -15.68 -12.65 14.81
CA THR A 297 -16.17 -13.45 13.70
C THR A 297 -17.00 -14.59 14.26
N ALA A 298 -18.14 -14.90 13.65
CA ALA A 298 -19.00 -16.04 13.96
C ALA A 298 -18.32 -17.42 13.73
N ILE A 299 -16.99 -17.48 13.75
CA ILE A 299 -16.15 -18.66 13.50
C ILE A 299 -15.98 -19.52 14.76
N GLN A 300 -16.49 -19.13 15.93
CA GLN A 300 -16.55 -20.03 17.11
C GLN A 300 -17.84 -20.84 17.26
N THR A 301 -18.86 -20.70 16.39
CA THR A 301 -20.06 -21.57 16.42
C THR A 301 -20.01 -22.74 15.44
N ARG A 302 -18.92 -22.93 14.68
CA ARG A 302 -18.71 -24.13 13.87
C ARG A 302 -17.60 -25.02 14.44
N SER A 303 -17.92 -25.78 15.50
CA SER A 303 -17.47 -27.17 15.70
C SER A 303 -17.68 -27.65 17.16
N ASN A 304 -18.94 -27.98 17.49
CA ASN A 304 -19.22 -29.13 18.38
C ASN A 304 -20.22 -30.11 17.74
N SER A 305 -20.60 -29.89 16.48
CA SER A 305 -21.34 -30.86 15.70
C SER A 305 -20.38 -31.93 15.18
N LYS A 306 -20.21 -32.98 16.00
CA LYS A 306 -19.76 -34.31 15.60
C LYS A 306 -20.31 -34.66 14.21
N ARG A 307 -19.49 -34.51 13.18
CA ARG A 307 -19.83 -34.98 11.83
C ARG A 307 -19.58 -36.48 11.80
N ARG A 308 -20.66 -37.26 11.92
CA ARG A 308 -20.74 -38.59 11.32
C ARG A 308 -20.38 -38.45 9.84
N LEU A 309 -19.28 -39.08 9.44
CA LEU A 309 -18.83 -39.18 8.06
C LEU A 309 -19.81 -40.06 7.28
N GLY A 310 -20.61 -39.43 6.42
CA GLY A 310 -21.29 -40.08 5.31
C GLY A 310 -20.49 -39.79 4.03
N SER A 311 -19.92 -40.83 3.45
CA SER A 311 -19.19 -40.83 2.18
C SER A 311 -20.13 -40.60 1.01
N GLY A 312 -19.96 -39.50 0.29
CA GLY A 312 -20.64 -39.24 -0.98
C GLY A 312 -19.74 -38.43 -1.93
N PRO A 313 -19.51 -38.88 -3.17
CA PRO A 313 -18.68 -38.16 -4.13
C PRO A 313 -19.52 -37.16 -4.94
N GLY A 314 -19.04 -35.92 -5.10
CA GLY A 314 -19.61 -35.05 -6.13
C GLY A 314 -19.39 -33.54 -5.97
N ARG A 315 -18.71 -32.98 -6.99
CA ARG A 315 -18.66 -31.57 -7.43
C ARG A 315 -17.69 -30.63 -6.70
N ALA A 316 -16.51 -30.54 -7.33
CA ALA A 316 -15.59 -29.42 -7.28
C ALA A 316 -16.31 -28.11 -7.65
N ARG A 317 -16.25 -27.14 -6.74
CA ARG A 317 -16.28 -25.71 -7.05
C ARG A 317 -14.85 -25.24 -6.85
N ASP A 318 -14.30 -24.61 -7.87
CA ASP A 318 -12.99 -23.97 -7.84
C ASP A 318 -13.02 -22.83 -6.82
N ILE A 319 -12.61 -23.16 -5.61
CA ILE A 319 -12.16 -22.20 -4.61
C ILE A 319 -10.78 -21.78 -5.09
N ILE A 320 -10.62 -20.49 -5.39
CA ILE A 320 -9.31 -19.84 -5.42
C ILE A 320 -8.68 -20.11 -4.05
N LYS A 321 -7.89 -21.18 -3.97
CA LYS A 321 -7.08 -21.44 -2.80
C LYS A 321 -5.97 -20.41 -2.83
N LEU A 322 -6.08 -19.42 -1.96
CA LEU A 322 -4.95 -18.65 -1.44
C LEU A 322 -4.03 -19.60 -0.65
N ASP A 323 -3.42 -20.56 -1.32
CA ASP A 323 -2.43 -21.49 -0.73
C ASP A 323 -1.04 -20.84 -0.60
N THR A 324 -0.87 -19.58 -1.04
CA THR A 324 0.44 -18.89 -1.03
C THR A 324 0.80 -18.26 0.32
N VAL A 325 -0.13 -18.11 1.28
CA VAL A 325 0.14 -17.40 2.55
C VAL A 325 0.75 -18.31 3.64
N LYS A 326 0.92 -19.61 3.39
CA LYS A 326 1.39 -20.56 4.42
C LYS A 326 2.89 -20.86 4.47
N ASN A 327 3.70 -20.34 3.55
CA ASN A 327 5.10 -20.75 3.42
C ASN A 327 6.15 -19.66 3.68
N PHE A 328 5.81 -18.59 4.40
CA PHE A 328 6.82 -17.64 4.88
C PHE A 328 6.66 -17.42 6.38
N VAL A 329 7.30 -18.31 7.15
CA VAL A 329 7.75 -18.13 8.54
C VAL A 329 9.14 -18.71 8.63
#